data_AF-A0A832IRR0-F1
#
_entry.id   AF-A0A832IRR0-F1
#
_cell.length_a   1.000
_cell.length_b   1.000
_cell.length_c   1.000
_cell.angle_alpha   90.00
_cell.angle_beta   90.00
_cell.angle_gamma   90.00
#
_symmetry.space_group_name_H-M   'P 1'
#
loop_
_entity.id
_entity.type
_entity.pdbx_description
1 polymer ?
#
loop_
_entity_poly.entity_id
_entity_poly.type
_entity_poly.pdbx_seq_one_letter_code
_entity_poly.pdbx_strand_id
1 'polypeptide(L)'
;MTLTGWLLFFLLIQVIHFFGTWKLYVKAGRKAWEAAVPVYNAIVLMQIINRPKWWVILLFIPIINLFMFPVIWVETIRSFGKNSTIDTVLVLITFGFYIYYVNYMLDVEHVKGRSIKPKTGTGEWVSSIIFAIIAATLVHTYFMQPYTIPSSSLEKTLYIGDFLFVSKFHYGARVPMTTIAAPMVHDTIPLLKTKSYLFSDDFSKRKTAWANKFQLPYFRLPGLQKIQRNDIVVFNQPADTLLDMNDFYPDRNYYKPIDKKTNLVKRCVAIAGDSLEIRDGYVYING
;
A
#
# COMPACT_ATOMS: atom_id res chain seq x y z
N MET A 1 16.59 -0.59 -5.58
CA MET A 1 16.88 0.12 -6.84
C MET A 1 17.30 1.55 -6.51
N THR A 2 18.20 2.16 -7.28
CA THR A 2 18.57 3.59 -7.13
C THR A 2 17.39 4.49 -7.57
N LEU A 3 17.41 5.78 -7.20
CA LEU A 3 16.39 6.76 -7.64
C LEU A 3 16.25 6.78 -9.17
N THR A 4 17.38 6.70 -9.89
CA THR A 4 17.44 6.60 -11.35
C THR A 4 16.71 5.36 -11.88
N GLY A 5 16.89 4.21 -11.22
CA GLY A 5 16.19 2.98 -11.60
C GLY A 5 14.67 3.10 -11.47
N TRP A 6 14.19 3.78 -10.43
CA TRP A 6 12.76 4.07 -10.27
C TRP A 6 12.22 5.04 -11.32
N LEU A 7 12.99 6.07 -11.67
CA LEU A 7 12.61 7.00 -12.73
C LEU A 7 12.48 6.29 -14.09
N LEU A 8 13.46 5.45 -14.45
CA LEU A 8 13.42 4.67 -15.69
C LEU A 8 12.25 3.68 -15.71
N PHE A 9 12.00 3.00 -14.58
CA PHE A 9 10.84 2.11 -14.45
C PHE A 9 9.52 2.86 -14.62
N PHE A 10 9.38 4.04 -14.00
CA PHE A 10 8.20 4.89 -14.17
C PHE A 10 8.01 5.33 -15.63
N LEU A 11 9.07 5.78 -16.29
CA LEU A 11 9.02 6.17 -17.71
C LEU A 11 8.64 4.99 -18.62
N LEU A 12 9.18 3.80 -18.35
CA LEU A 12 8.80 2.57 -19.08
C LEU A 12 7.30 2.28 -18.95
N ILE A 13 6.74 2.37 -17.74
CA ILE A 13 5.31 2.21 -17.51
C ILE A 13 4.51 3.27 -18.28
N GLN A 14 4.97 4.52 -18.32
CA GLN A 14 4.29 5.58 -19.08
C GLN A 14 4.29 5.29 -20.59
N VAL A 15 5.39 4.76 -21.14
CA VAL A 15 5.49 4.36 -22.54
C VAL A 15 4.50 3.23 -22.85
N ILE A 16 4.44 2.20 -22.00
CA ILE A 16 3.46 1.11 -22.12
C ILE A 16 2.03 1.67 -22.06
N HIS A 17 1.73 2.51 -21.07
CA HIS A 17 0.40 3.12 -20.94
C HIS A 17 0.01 3.95 -22.17
N PHE A 18 0.94 4.76 -22.69
CA PHE A 18 0.73 5.57 -23.89
C PHE A 18 0.34 4.69 -25.09
N PHE A 19 1.16 3.68 -25.41
CA PHE A 19 0.89 2.80 -26.56
C PHE A 19 -0.41 2.01 -26.39
N GLY A 20 -0.81 1.69 -25.17
CA GLY A 20 -2.07 1.01 -24.89
C GLY A 20 -3.31 1.89 -25.07
N THR A 21 -3.21 3.22 -24.95
CA THR A 21 -4.39 4.08 -24.77
C THR A 21 -4.51 5.25 -25.75
N TRP A 22 -3.44 5.66 -26.45
CA TRP A 22 -3.46 6.87 -27.27
C TRP A 22 -4.55 6.92 -28.35
N LYS A 23 -4.89 5.80 -29.02
CA LYS A 23 -5.99 5.78 -30.00
C LYS A 23 -7.36 5.87 -29.33
N LEU A 24 -7.51 5.29 -28.14
CA LEU A 24 -8.71 5.46 -27.32
C LEU A 24 -8.93 6.94 -26.95
N TYR A 25 -7.86 7.70 -26.69
CA TYR A 25 -7.97 9.15 -26.46
C TYR A 25 -8.50 9.85 -27.72
N VAL A 26 -7.94 9.53 -28.90
CA VAL A 26 -8.43 10.08 -30.18
C VAL A 26 -9.90 9.74 -30.41
N LYS A 27 -10.30 8.49 -30.16
CA LYS A 27 -11.71 8.04 -30.23
C LYS A 27 -12.62 8.75 -29.23
N ALA A 28 -12.09 9.25 -28.13
CA ALA A 28 -12.80 10.07 -27.14
C ALA A 28 -12.79 11.59 -27.48
N GLY A 29 -12.30 11.99 -28.65
CA GLY A 29 -12.21 13.39 -29.07
C GLY A 29 -11.06 14.16 -28.41
N ARG A 30 -10.04 13.45 -27.91
CA ARG A 30 -8.82 14.00 -27.29
C ARG A 30 -7.63 13.93 -28.25
N LYS A 31 -6.57 14.68 -27.98
CA LYS A 31 -5.36 14.64 -28.84
C LYS A 31 -4.45 13.50 -28.39
N ALA A 32 -3.79 12.84 -29.33
CA ALA A 32 -2.91 11.69 -29.04
C ALA A 32 -1.80 12.01 -28.02
N TRP A 33 -1.19 13.19 -28.11
CA TRP A 33 -0.10 13.59 -27.21
C TRP A 33 -0.55 13.73 -25.76
N GLU A 34 -1.85 13.94 -25.50
CA GLU A 34 -2.39 14.05 -24.15
C GLU A 34 -2.24 12.74 -23.37
N ALA A 35 -2.15 11.60 -24.06
CA ALA A 35 -1.86 10.30 -23.45
C ALA A 35 -0.37 10.11 -23.07
N ALA A 36 0.54 10.92 -23.64
CA ALA A 36 1.98 10.77 -23.46
C ALA A 36 2.52 11.55 -22.25
N VAL A 37 1.91 12.69 -21.91
CA VAL A 37 2.38 13.56 -20.84
C VAL A 37 2.00 12.94 -19.48
N PRO A 38 2.98 12.55 -18.63
CA PRO A 38 2.69 11.94 -17.34
C PRO A 38 1.83 12.86 -16.47
N VAL A 39 0.99 12.28 -15.61
CA VAL A 39 0.00 12.98 -14.76
C VAL A 39 -1.14 13.62 -15.56
N TYR A 40 -0.84 14.39 -16.61
CA TYR A 40 -1.84 14.97 -17.48
C TYR A 40 -2.67 13.90 -18.19
N ASN A 41 -2.02 12.84 -18.68
CA ASN A 41 -2.69 11.67 -19.23
C ASN A 41 -3.70 11.07 -18.24
N ALA A 42 -3.30 10.86 -16.98
CA ALA A 42 -4.17 10.32 -15.95
C ALA A 42 -5.37 11.24 -15.68
N ILE A 43 -5.17 12.56 -15.65
CA ILE A 43 -6.26 13.55 -15.49
C ILE A 43 -7.26 13.45 -16.66
N VAL A 44 -6.76 13.41 -17.90
CA VAL A 44 -7.59 13.29 -19.10
C VAL A 44 -8.32 11.94 -19.12
N LEU A 45 -7.65 10.85 -18.74
CA LEU A 45 -8.26 9.53 -18.62
C LEU A 45 -9.41 9.53 -17.62
N MET A 46 -9.25 10.15 -16.45
CA MET A 46 -10.34 10.28 -15.47
C MET A 46 -11.57 10.97 -16.08
N GLN A 47 -11.37 11.98 -16.94
CA GLN A 47 -12.46 12.64 -17.64
C GLN A 47 -13.12 11.72 -18.68
N ILE A 48 -12.33 10.96 -19.45
CA ILE A 48 -12.84 9.99 -20.43
C ILE A 48 -13.72 8.93 -19.75
N ILE A 49 -13.30 8.42 -18.59
CA ILE A 49 -14.04 7.39 -17.85
C ILE A 49 -15.11 7.94 -16.89
N ASN A 50 -15.40 9.24 -16.94
CA ASN A 50 -16.37 9.92 -16.08
C ASN A 50 -16.11 9.70 -14.57
N ARG A 51 -14.86 9.89 -14.13
CA ARG A 51 -14.43 9.82 -12.73
C ARG A 51 -13.82 11.15 -12.26
N PRO A 52 -13.82 11.44 -10.94
CA PRO A 52 -13.25 12.67 -10.41
C PRO A 52 -11.75 12.78 -10.70
N LYS A 53 -11.28 13.96 -11.10
CA LYS A 53 -9.85 14.21 -11.39
C LYS A 53 -8.92 13.96 -10.19
N TRP A 54 -9.43 14.13 -8.96
CA TRP A 54 -8.65 13.91 -7.75
C TRP A 54 -8.22 12.44 -7.55
N TRP A 55 -8.88 11.49 -8.22
CA TRP A 55 -8.47 10.07 -8.21
C TRP A 55 -7.03 9.87 -8.72
N VAL A 56 -6.51 10.81 -9.51
CA VAL A 56 -5.11 10.80 -9.94
C VAL A 56 -4.15 10.79 -8.75
N ILE A 57 -4.48 11.49 -7.65
CA ILE A 57 -3.66 11.50 -6.42
C ILE A 57 -3.53 10.08 -5.85
N LEU A 58 -4.61 9.30 -5.87
CA LEU A 58 -4.63 7.93 -5.35
C LEU A 58 -3.68 6.98 -6.11
N LEU A 59 -3.34 7.29 -7.37
CA LEU A 59 -2.40 6.50 -8.18
C LEU A 59 -0.95 6.65 -7.73
N PHE A 60 -0.64 7.71 -6.98
CA PHE A 60 0.68 7.96 -6.42
C PHE A 60 0.81 7.51 -4.97
N ILE A 61 -0.28 7.06 -4.34
CA ILE A 61 -0.27 6.52 -2.98
C ILE A 61 0.05 5.02 -3.05
N PRO A 62 1.19 4.55 -2.50
CA PRO A 62 1.53 3.13 -2.51
C PRO A 62 0.47 2.27 -1.81
N ILE A 63 0.34 1.03 -2.29
CA ILE A 63 -0.75 0.06 -1.99
C ILE A 63 -2.10 0.49 -2.60
N ILE A 64 -2.50 1.74 -2.44
CA ILE A 64 -3.77 2.24 -2.98
C ILE A 64 -3.75 2.19 -4.51
N ASN A 65 -2.63 2.57 -5.12
CA ASN A 65 -2.43 2.48 -6.56
C ASN A 65 -2.68 1.05 -7.12
N LEU A 66 -2.32 0.01 -6.37
CA LEU A 66 -2.53 -1.40 -6.78
C LEU A 66 -4.01 -1.77 -6.88
N PHE A 67 -4.88 -1.14 -6.09
CA PHE A 67 -6.33 -1.31 -6.22
C PHE A 67 -6.92 -0.40 -7.31
N MET A 68 -6.37 0.80 -7.46
CA MET A 68 -6.87 1.78 -8.42
C MET A 68 -6.60 1.41 -9.87
N PHE A 69 -5.44 0.82 -10.19
CA PHE A 69 -5.12 0.43 -11.57
C PHE A 69 -6.12 -0.58 -12.16
N PRO A 70 -6.43 -1.72 -11.50
CA PRO A 70 -7.49 -2.64 -11.94
C PRO A 70 -8.85 -1.96 -12.14
N VAL A 71 -9.26 -1.09 -11.21
CA VAL A 71 -10.52 -0.34 -11.32
C VAL A 71 -10.49 0.55 -12.58
N ILE A 72 -9.41 1.29 -12.81
CA ILE A 72 -9.27 2.17 -13.98
C ILE A 72 -9.24 1.36 -15.27
N TRP A 73 -8.58 0.20 -15.31
CA TRP A 73 -8.56 -0.64 -16.50
C TRP A 73 -9.96 -1.11 -16.89
N VAL A 74 -10.72 -1.60 -15.91
CA VAL A 74 -12.11 -2.02 -16.09
C VAL A 74 -12.99 -0.84 -16.51
N GLU A 75 -12.84 0.33 -15.89
CA GLU A 75 -13.61 1.52 -16.26
C GLU A 75 -13.23 2.07 -17.64
N THR A 76 -11.98 1.90 -18.07
CA THR A 76 -11.50 2.30 -19.40
C THR A 76 -12.23 1.50 -20.48
N ILE A 77 -12.16 0.16 -20.45
CA ILE A 77 -12.79 -0.68 -21.47
C ILE A 77 -14.32 -0.48 -21.51
N ARG A 78 -14.96 -0.30 -20.35
CA ARG A 78 -16.40 -0.07 -20.25
C ARG A 78 -16.82 1.27 -20.84
N SER A 79 -15.95 2.27 -20.83
CA SER A 79 -16.19 3.58 -21.47
C SER A 79 -16.12 3.52 -23.00
N PHE A 80 -15.60 2.42 -23.55
CA PHE A 80 -15.60 2.07 -24.97
C PHE A 80 -16.55 0.91 -25.29
N GLY A 81 -17.60 0.76 -24.50
CA GLY A 81 -18.69 -0.20 -24.74
C GLY A 81 -18.42 -1.65 -24.30
N LYS A 82 -17.21 -2.00 -23.84
CA LYS A 82 -16.85 -3.36 -23.40
C LYS A 82 -17.22 -3.57 -21.94
N ASN A 83 -18.45 -4.01 -21.71
CA ASN A 83 -19.07 -4.12 -20.39
C ASN A 83 -19.43 -5.55 -19.99
N SER A 84 -19.04 -6.56 -20.76
CA SER A 84 -19.31 -7.94 -20.41
C SER A 84 -18.44 -8.41 -19.24
N THR A 85 -18.89 -9.46 -18.55
CA THR A 85 -18.08 -10.12 -17.51
C THR A 85 -16.79 -10.68 -18.09
N ILE A 86 -16.83 -11.20 -19.32
CA ILE A 86 -15.65 -11.72 -20.02
C ILE A 86 -14.64 -10.59 -20.24
N ASP A 87 -15.06 -9.42 -20.74
CA ASP A 87 -14.16 -8.28 -20.93
C ASP A 87 -13.52 -7.83 -19.60
N THR A 88 -14.31 -7.84 -18.52
CA THR A 88 -13.85 -7.50 -17.17
C THR A 88 -12.80 -8.51 -16.67
N VAL A 89 -13.03 -9.82 -16.87
CA VAL A 89 -12.07 -10.86 -16.47
C VAL A 89 -10.81 -10.79 -17.32
N LEU A 90 -10.94 -10.62 -18.64
CA LEU A 90 -9.82 -10.54 -19.57
C LEU A 90 -8.90 -9.37 -19.22
N VAL A 91 -9.45 -8.19 -18.94
CA VAL A 91 -8.60 -7.03 -18.61
C VAL A 91 -7.88 -7.18 -17.28
N LEU A 92 -8.48 -7.88 -16.30
CA LEU A 92 -7.86 -8.11 -15.01
C LEU A 92 -6.75 -9.17 -15.09
N ILE A 93 -7.01 -10.31 -15.73
CA ILE A 93 -6.03 -11.41 -15.87
C ILE A 93 -4.85 -10.99 -16.74
N THR A 94 -5.10 -10.19 -17.77
CA THR A 94 -4.03 -9.67 -18.64
C THR A 94 -3.34 -8.44 -18.04
N PHE A 95 -3.59 -8.06 -16.79
CA PHE A 95 -3.00 -6.88 -16.15
C PHE A 95 -3.12 -5.60 -16.99
N GLY A 96 -4.29 -5.39 -17.62
CA GLY A 96 -4.58 -4.24 -18.46
C GLY A 96 -4.18 -4.40 -19.93
N PHE A 97 -3.42 -5.44 -20.33
CA PHE A 97 -3.01 -5.62 -21.73
C PHE A 97 -4.19 -5.86 -22.69
N TYR A 98 -5.34 -6.34 -22.22
CA TYR A 98 -6.57 -6.38 -23.03
C TYR A 98 -6.99 -5.00 -23.58
N ILE A 99 -6.59 -3.90 -22.93
CA ILE A 99 -6.84 -2.54 -23.45
C ILE A 99 -6.14 -2.35 -24.80
N TYR A 100 -4.98 -2.97 -25.04
CA TYR A 100 -4.33 -2.92 -26.36
C TYR A 100 -5.21 -3.58 -27.43
N TYR A 101 -5.80 -4.73 -27.13
CA TYR A 101 -6.71 -5.39 -28.06
C TYR A 101 -7.90 -4.48 -28.40
N VAL A 102 -8.51 -3.83 -27.40
CA VAL A 102 -9.59 -2.85 -27.61
C VAL A 102 -9.11 -1.62 -28.39
N ASN A 103 -7.89 -1.14 -28.14
CA ASN A 103 -7.32 0.06 -28.75
C ASN A 103 -6.96 -0.13 -30.23
N TYR A 104 -6.49 -1.33 -30.63
CA TYR A 104 -5.98 -1.58 -31.98
C TYR A 104 -6.87 -2.48 -32.84
N MET A 105 -7.51 -3.50 -32.26
CA MET A 105 -8.19 -4.56 -33.03
C MET A 105 -9.69 -4.35 -33.14
N LEU A 106 -10.28 -3.60 -32.21
CA LEU A 106 -11.72 -3.38 -32.18
C LEU A 106 -12.07 -1.97 -32.66
N ASP A 107 -13.09 -1.90 -33.51
CA ASP A 107 -13.75 -0.64 -33.75
C ASP A 107 -14.68 -0.33 -32.57
N VAL A 108 -14.40 0.77 -31.88
CA VAL A 108 -15.08 1.12 -30.64
C VAL A 108 -15.28 2.61 -30.59
N GLU A 109 -16.45 3.03 -30.13
CA GLU A 109 -16.80 4.42 -29.93
C GLU A 109 -16.80 4.77 -28.44
N HIS A 110 -16.46 6.02 -28.12
CA HIS A 110 -16.49 6.51 -26.75
C HIS A 110 -17.93 6.78 -26.30
N VAL A 111 -18.37 6.09 -25.25
CA VAL A 111 -19.69 6.29 -24.66
C VAL A 111 -19.66 7.49 -23.71
N LYS A 112 -20.03 8.66 -24.24
CA LYS A 112 -20.09 9.92 -23.48
C LYS A 112 -21.11 9.84 -22.35
N GLY A 113 -20.78 10.37 -21.18
CA GLY A 113 -21.69 10.47 -20.04
C GLY A 113 -22.10 9.12 -19.43
N ARG A 114 -21.29 8.06 -19.63
CA ARG A 114 -21.55 6.74 -19.08
C ARG A 114 -21.82 6.81 -17.56
N SER A 115 -22.85 6.09 -17.11
CA SER A 115 -23.11 5.90 -15.68
C SER A 115 -21.94 5.22 -14.98
N ILE A 116 -21.57 5.79 -13.85
CA ILE A 116 -20.52 5.30 -12.95
C ILE A 116 -20.91 3.95 -12.33
N LYS A 117 -22.22 3.73 -12.16
CA LYS A 117 -22.75 2.54 -11.53
C LYS A 117 -22.64 1.33 -12.46
N PRO A 118 -22.20 0.16 -11.96
CA PRO A 118 -22.28 -1.09 -12.69
C PRO A 118 -23.72 -1.42 -13.08
N LYS A 119 -23.92 -2.10 -14.23
CA LYS A 119 -25.26 -2.46 -14.72
C LYS A 119 -25.90 -3.63 -13.95
N THR A 120 -25.09 -4.42 -13.26
CA THR A 120 -25.53 -5.63 -12.54
C THR A 120 -25.49 -5.39 -11.03
N GLY A 121 -26.44 -5.96 -10.29
CA GLY A 121 -26.47 -5.87 -8.83
C GLY A 121 -25.21 -6.43 -8.17
N THR A 122 -24.71 -7.57 -8.66
CA THR A 122 -23.42 -8.13 -8.23
C THR A 122 -22.26 -7.16 -8.48
N GLY A 123 -22.26 -6.47 -9.62
CA GLY A 123 -21.24 -5.47 -9.94
C GLY A 123 -21.27 -4.29 -8.99
N GLU A 124 -22.45 -3.80 -8.62
CA GLU A 124 -22.62 -2.70 -7.65
C GLU A 124 -22.13 -3.10 -6.25
N TRP A 125 -22.47 -4.32 -5.81
CA TRP A 125 -21.99 -4.87 -4.54
C TRP A 125 -20.46 -5.01 -4.52
N VAL A 126 -19.86 -5.60 -5.56
CA VAL A 126 -18.40 -5.73 -5.68
C VAL A 126 -17.72 -4.36 -5.70
N SER A 127 -18.24 -3.40 -6.47
CA SER A 127 -17.69 -2.04 -6.55
C SER A 127 -17.71 -1.35 -5.19
N SER A 128 -18.77 -1.54 -4.40
CA SER A 128 -18.91 -0.94 -3.07
C SER A 128 -17.90 -1.53 -2.09
N ILE A 129 -17.69 -2.85 -2.13
CA ILE A 129 -16.69 -3.53 -1.30
C ILE A 129 -15.27 -3.09 -1.66
N ILE A 130 -14.94 -3.02 -2.97
CA ILE A 130 -13.62 -2.55 -3.41
C ILE A 130 -13.37 -1.13 -2.90
N PHE A 131 -14.36 -0.24 -3.01
CA PHE A 131 -14.23 1.12 -2.50
C PHE A 131 -14.02 1.15 -0.97
N ALA A 132 -14.78 0.35 -0.22
CA ALA A 132 -14.61 0.22 1.23
C ALA A 132 -13.22 -0.30 1.61
N ILE A 133 -12.70 -1.31 0.89
CA ILE A 133 -11.35 -1.85 1.10
C ILE A 133 -10.28 -0.79 0.81
N ILE A 134 -10.43 -0.02 -0.27
CA ILE A 134 -9.49 1.07 -0.60
C ILE A 134 -9.46 2.11 0.53
N ALA A 135 -10.65 2.56 0.98
CA ALA A 135 -10.76 3.54 2.05
C ALA A 135 -10.18 3.01 3.37
N ALA A 136 -10.55 1.78 3.77
CA ALA A 136 -10.02 1.14 4.97
C ALA A 136 -8.50 0.97 4.91
N THR A 137 -7.96 0.54 3.77
CA THR A 137 -6.51 0.39 3.55
C THR A 137 -5.80 1.74 3.65
N LEU A 138 -6.37 2.81 3.09
CA LEU A 138 -5.80 4.16 3.16
C LEU A 138 -5.72 4.64 4.61
N VAL A 139 -6.83 4.50 5.36
CA VAL A 139 -6.92 4.90 6.77
C VAL A 139 -5.93 4.10 7.62
N HIS A 140 -5.95 2.76 7.51
CA HIS A 140 -5.08 1.87 8.30
C HIS A 140 -3.59 2.03 8.00
N THR A 141 -3.25 2.36 6.75
CA THR A 141 -1.86 2.54 6.34
C THR A 141 -1.32 3.90 6.78
N TYR A 142 -2.06 4.98 6.55
CA TYR A 142 -1.51 6.35 6.66
C TYR A 142 -2.08 7.20 7.81
N PHE A 143 -3.29 6.93 8.30
CA PHE A 143 -3.94 7.79 9.29
C PHE A 143 -3.87 7.19 10.69
N MET A 144 -4.55 6.07 10.90
CA MET A 144 -4.63 5.41 12.19
C MET A 144 -4.71 3.90 12.02
N GLN A 145 -4.10 3.14 12.92
CA GLN A 145 -4.24 1.68 12.91
C GLN A 145 -4.73 1.20 14.28
N PRO A 146 -5.76 0.34 14.32
CA PRO A 146 -6.16 -0.33 15.55
C PRO A 146 -5.13 -1.41 15.92
N TYR A 147 -4.79 -1.51 17.20
CA TYR A 147 -3.97 -2.56 17.79
C TYR A 147 -4.67 -3.14 19.03
N THR A 148 -4.45 -4.42 19.30
CA THR A 148 -4.89 -5.07 20.53
C THR A 148 -3.67 -5.38 21.39
N ILE A 149 -3.75 -5.17 22.70
CA ILE A 149 -2.66 -5.47 23.64
C ILE A 149 -2.65 -6.96 23.98
N PRO A 150 -1.59 -7.71 23.61
CA PRO A 150 -1.53 -9.16 23.87
C PRO A 150 -0.77 -9.51 25.16
N SER A 151 -0.08 -8.55 25.80
CA SER A 151 0.82 -8.83 26.93
C SER A 151 0.69 -7.81 28.06
N SER A 152 1.06 -8.23 29.27
CA SER A 152 1.01 -7.44 30.52
C SER A 152 2.15 -6.44 30.69
N SER A 153 2.97 -6.21 29.66
CA SER A 153 4.18 -5.41 29.82
C SER A 153 3.95 -3.90 30.09
N LEU A 154 2.72 -3.43 29.94
CA LEU A 154 2.25 -2.10 30.32
C LEU A 154 1.08 -2.18 31.33
N GLU A 155 0.97 -3.30 32.04
CA GLU A 155 -0.05 -3.52 33.06
C GLU A 155 0.03 -2.42 34.13
N LYS A 156 -1.14 -2.02 34.67
CA LYS A 156 -1.41 -0.77 35.42
C LYS A 156 -1.64 0.49 34.56
N THR A 157 -1.29 0.49 33.27
CA THR A 157 -1.72 1.54 32.33
C THR A 157 -2.66 0.97 31.27
N LEU A 158 -2.29 -0.18 30.68
CA LEU A 158 -3.05 -0.89 29.65
C LEU A 158 -3.14 -2.36 30.01
N TYR A 159 -4.34 -2.92 29.91
CA TYR A 159 -4.62 -4.32 30.20
C TYR A 159 -4.59 -5.18 28.94
N ILE A 160 -4.40 -6.50 29.13
CA ILE A 160 -4.49 -7.48 28.05
C ILE A 160 -5.92 -7.45 27.50
N GLY A 161 -6.05 -7.33 26.18
CA GLY A 161 -7.34 -7.20 25.49
C GLY A 161 -7.76 -5.76 25.18
N ASP A 162 -7.08 -4.75 25.72
CA ASP A 162 -7.36 -3.36 25.38
C ASP A 162 -7.10 -3.08 23.90
N PHE A 163 -7.96 -2.24 23.31
CA PHE A 163 -7.84 -1.78 21.93
C PHE A 163 -7.32 -0.35 21.88
N LEU A 164 -6.28 -0.13 21.08
CA LEU A 164 -5.65 1.16 20.87
C LEU A 164 -5.84 1.64 19.44
N PHE A 165 -6.23 2.91 19.26
CA PHE A 165 -6.07 3.59 17.98
C PHE A 165 -4.75 4.35 17.96
N VAL A 166 -3.80 3.86 17.17
CA VAL A 166 -2.48 4.48 17.05
C VAL A 166 -2.50 5.48 15.91
N SER A 167 -2.25 6.75 16.22
CA SER A 167 -2.12 7.79 15.21
C SER A 167 -0.79 7.70 14.47
N LYS A 168 -0.84 7.48 13.15
CA LYS A 168 0.35 7.40 12.29
C LYS A 168 0.69 8.72 11.62
N PHE A 169 -0.33 9.50 11.23
CA PHE A 169 -0.09 10.73 10.47
C PHE A 169 0.60 11.82 11.32
N HIS A 170 0.28 11.95 12.61
CA HIS A 170 0.93 12.93 13.49
C HIS A 170 2.44 12.70 13.62
N TYR A 171 2.89 11.45 13.64
CA TYR A 171 4.30 11.08 13.80
C TYR A 171 4.99 10.66 12.49
N GLY A 172 4.39 11.03 11.35
CA GLY A 172 4.89 10.71 10.02
C GLY A 172 4.60 9.25 9.67
N ALA A 173 3.56 9.03 8.87
CA ALA A 173 3.18 7.67 8.48
C ALA A 173 4.28 7.04 7.62
N ARG A 174 4.61 5.78 7.93
CA ARG A 174 5.58 5.02 7.13
C ARG A 174 4.92 4.56 5.84
N VAL A 175 5.58 4.79 4.71
CA VAL A 175 5.18 4.20 3.45
C VAL A 175 5.54 2.70 3.47
N PRO A 176 4.61 1.82 3.07
CA PRO A 176 4.86 0.38 2.98
C PRO A 176 6.14 0.08 2.18
N MET A 177 6.98 -0.80 2.71
CA MET A 177 8.24 -1.17 2.07
C MET A 177 8.10 -2.47 1.28
N THR A 178 7.30 -3.38 1.80
CA THR A 178 7.04 -4.67 1.18
C THR A 178 6.01 -4.52 0.05
N THR A 179 6.47 -4.66 -1.20
CA THR A 179 5.64 -4.48 -2.40
C THR A 179 4.62 -5.58 -2.63
N ILE A 180 4.99 -6.83 -2.35
CA ILE A 180 4.12 -8.00 -2.51
C ILE A 180 3.84 -8.56 -1.12
N ALA A 181 2.63 -8.27 -0.63
CA ALA A 181 2.12 -8.79 0.63
C ALA A 181 0.62 -9.06 0.52
N ALA A 182 0.15 -10.03 1.31
CA ALA A 182 -1.27 -10.27 1.51
C ALA A 182 -1.89 -9.04 2.22
N PRO A 183 -3.06 -8.58 1.75
CA PRO A 183 -3.74 -7.44 2.35
C PRO A 183 -4.18 -7.77 3.77
N MET A 184 -4.14 -6.77 4.66
CA MET A 184 -4.60 -6.85 6.05
C MET A 184 -3.91 -7.91 6.94
N VAL A 185 -2.82 -8.53 6.47
CA VAL A 185 -2.04 -9.50 7.24
C VAL A 185 -0.65 -8.93 7.54
N HIS A 186 -0.23 -9.02 8.81
CA HIS A 186 1.06 -8.48 9.25
C HIS A 186 2.21 -9.40 8.87
N ASP A 187 2.37 -10.56 9.51
CA ASP A 187 3.55 -11.43 9.33
C ASP A 187 3.20 -12.75 8.64
N THR A 188 2.28 -13.53 9.23
CA THR A 188 1.94 -14.89 8.78
C THR A 188 0.48 -14.98 8.33
N ILE A 189 0.21 -15.65 7.22
CA ILE A 189 -1.15 -15.91 6.74
C ILE A 189 -1.81 -16.91 7.72
N PRO A 190 -2.96 -16.56 8.33
CA PRO A 190 -3.70 -17.48 9.19
C PRO A 190 -4.02 -18.78 8.43
N LEU A 191 -4.06 -19.91 9.13
CA LEU A 191 -4.28 -21.27 8.61
C LEU A 191 -3.11 -21.84 7.78
N LEU A 192 -2.60 -21.10 6.79
CA LEU A 192 -1.52 -21.59 5.92
C LEU A 192 -0.16 -21.63 6.62
N LYS A 193 0.02 -20.87 7.71
CA LYS A 193 1.28 -20.76 8.48
C LYS A 193 2.50 -20.39 7.62
N THR A 194 2.26 -19.76 6.47
CA THR A 194 3.28 -19.23 5.57
C THR A 194 3.39 -17.72 5.69
N LYS A 195 4.52 -17.15 5.28
CA LYS A 195 4.72 -15.70 5.28
C LYS A 195 3.66 -15.01 4.42
N SER A 196 3.15 -13.90 4.93
CA SER A 196 2.20 -13.03 4.23
C SER A 196 2.87 -12.13 3.20
N TYR A 197 4.17 -12.26 2.95
CA TYR A 197 4.92 -11.37 2.08
C TYR A 197 6.05 -12.07 1.35
N LEU A 198 6.40 -11.53 0.18
CA LEU A 198 7.52 -12.01 -0.62
C LEU A 198 8.84 -11.44 -0.07
N PHE A 199 9.52 -12.22 0.77
CA PHE A 199 10.84 -11.87 1.31
C PHE A 199 11.62 -13.10 1.77
N SER A 200 12.93 -13.08 1.51
CA SER A 200 13.88 -14.07 2.02
C SER A 200 14.37 -13.64 3.39
N ASP A 201 14.06 -14.46 4.39
CA ASP A 201 14.43 -14.29 5.80
C ASP A 201 15.83 -14.82 6.13
N ASP A 202 16.53 -15.38 5.16
CA ASP A 202 17.90 -15.83 5.29
C ASP A 202 18.83 -14.61 5.40
N PHE A 203 19.37 -14.40 6.59
CA PHE A 203 20.26 -13.27 6.88
C PHE A 203 21.52 -13.27 6.01
N SER A 204 22.05 -14.45 5.63
CA SER A 204 23.25 -14.58 4.79
C SER A 204 23.00 -14.06 3.37
N LYS A 205 21.78 -14.22 2.87
CA LYS A 205 21.37 -13.82 1.51
C LYS A 205 20.62 -12.50 1.47
N ARG A 206 20.56 -11.75 2.57
CA ARG A 206 19.72 -10.54 2.68
C ARG A 206 19.93 -9.49 1.57
N LYS A 207 21.16 -9.39 1.03
CA LYS A 207 21.53 -8.45 -0.05
C LYS A 207 21.44 -9.06 -1.45
N THR A 208 21.52 -10.38 -1.57
CA THR A 208 21.63 -11.10 -2.85
C THR A 208 20.31 -11.74 -3.29
N ALA A 209 19.43 -12.07 -2.34
CA ALA A 209 18.14 -12.68 -2.60
C ALA A 209 17.29 -11.82 -3.55
N TRP A 210 16.82 -12.45 -4.63
CA TRP A 210 16.00 -11.79 -5.65
C TRP A 210 14.69 -11.23 -5.05
N ALA A 211 14.05 -11.96 -4.14
CA ALA A 211 12.83 -11.54 -3.45
C ALA A 211 13.02 -10.22 -2.66
N ASN A 212 14.19 -10.02 -2.05
CA ASN A 212 14.47 -8.84 -1.23
C ASN A 212 14.70 -7.59 -2.08
N LYS A 213 14.99 -7.74 -3.39
CA LYS A 213 15.15 -6.61 -4.32
C LYS A 213 13.84 -5.87 -4.60
N PHE A 214 12.69 -6.51 -4.36
CA PHE A 214 11.37 -5.90 -4.51
C PHE A 214 10.97 -5.01 -3.33
N GLN A 215 11.82 -4.82 -2.33
CA GLN A 215 11.54 -3.90 -1.22
C GLN A 215 11.71 -2.44 -1.68
N LEU A 216 10.75 -1.60 -1.34
CA LEU A 216 10.87 -0.15 -1.50
C LEU A 216 11.85 0.41 -0.46
N PRO A 217 12.57 1.50 -0.78
CA PRO A 217 13.40 2.17 0.20
C PRO A 217 12.55 2.65 1.39
N TYR A 218 13.15 2.67 2.57
CA TYR A 218 12.49 3.20 3.75
C TYR A 218 12.14 4.67 3.54
N PHE A 219 10.88 5.02 3.72
CA PHE A 219 10.40 6.38 3.61
C PHE A 219 9.24 6.62 4.59
N ARG A 220 9.23 7.79 5.21
CA ARG A 220 8.12 8.27 6.04
C ARG A 220 7.67 9.62 5.53
N LEU A 221 6.36 9.84 5.57
CA LEU A 221 5.79 11.16 5.39
C LEU A 221 6.24 12.08 6.53
N PRO A 222 6.31 13.40 6.30
CA PRO A 222 6.59 14.35 7.38
C PRO A 222 5.53 14.22 8.48
N GLY A 223 5.99 14.18 9.73
CA GLY A 223 5.12 14.22 10.90
C GLY A 223 4.73 15.65 11.24
N LEU A 224 3.56 15.81 11.85
CA LEU A 224 3.07 17.09 12.39
C LEU A 224 3.63 17.37 13.79
N GLN A 225 4.04 16.32 14.50
CA GLN A 225 4.50 16.38 15.89
C GLN A 225 5.71 15.46 16.10
N LYS A 226 6.47 15.74 17.15
CA LYS A 226 7.57 14.89 17.62
C LYS A 226 7.13 14.11 18.85
N ILE A 227 7.71 12.93 19.05
CA ILE A 227 7.47 12.09 20.23
C ILE A 227 7.90 12.87 21.48
N GLN A 228 7.06 12.83 22.51
CA GLN A 228 7.29 13.46 23.80
C GLN A 228 7.53 12.40 24.87
N ARG A 229 8.15 12.83 25.99
CA ARG A 229 8.26 11.97 27.17
C ARG A 229 6.86 11.58 27.64
N ASN A 230 6.74 10.37 28.15
CA ASN A 230 5.53 9.68 28.58
C ASN A 230 4.53 9.27 27.49
N ASP A 231 4.78 9.58 26.21
CA ASP A 231 3.95 9.04 25.13
C ASP A 231 3.95 7.51 25.13
N ILE A 232 2.78 6.91 24.93
CA ILE A 232 2.67 5.48 24.63
C ILE A 232 2.88 5.33 23.13
N VAL A 233 4.00 4.70 22.76
CA VAL A 233 4.43 4.57 21.37
C VAL A 233 4.34 3.14 20.90
N VAL A 234 3.94 2.99 19.63
CA VAL A 234 4.02 1.70 18.92
C VAL A 234 5.15 1.77 17.91
N PHE A 235 6.07 0.81 18.01
CA PHE A 235 7.25 0.75 17.16
C PHE A 235 7.59 -0.70 16.83
N ASN A 236 8.37 -0.89 15.77
CA ASN A 236 8.82 -2.23 15.40
C ASN A 236 10.04 -2.62 16.25
N GLN A 237 10.06 -3.84 16.76
CA GLN A 237 11.16 -4.38 17.54
C GLN A 237 12.47 -4.30 16.74
N PRO A 238 13.53 -3.62 17.23
CA PRO A 238 14.74 -3.39 16.43
C PRO A 238 15.49 -4.67 16.03
N ALA A 239 15.68 -5.60 16.95
CA ALA A 239 16.42 -6.84 16.68
C ALA A 239 15.58 -7.85 15.87
N ASP A 240 14.33 -8.06 16.27
CA ASP A 240 13.33 -9.01 15.74
C ASP A 240 13.91 -10.16 14.90
N THR A 241 14.44 -11.15 15.61
CA THR A 241 15.06 -12.36 15.04
C THR A 241 14.20 -13.61 15.19
N LEU A 242 13.01 -13.48 15.77
CA LEU A 242 12.12 -14.60 16.08
C LEU A 242 11.03 -14.71 15.00
N LEU A 243 10.63 -15.95 14.67
CA LEU A 243 9.42 -16.16 13.86
C LEU A 243 8.18 -15.80 14.68
N ASP A 244 8.06 -16.39 15.87
CA ASP A 244 7.04 -16.11 16.87
C ASP A 244 7.68 -15.43 18.08
N MET A 245 7.15 -14.29 18.51
CA MET A 245 7.66 -13.56 19.68
C MET A 245 7.43 -14.32 21.00
N ASN A 246 6.51 -15.27 21.03
CA ASN A 246 6.24 -16.10 22.20
C ASN A 246 7.13 -17.35 22.26
N ASP A 247 7.89 -17.64 21.21
CA ASP A 247 8.85 -18.72 21.16
C ASP A 247 10.29 -18.17 21.30
N PHE A 248 10.87 -18.37 22.49
CA PHE A 248 12.23 -17.93 22.80
C PHE A 248 13.31 -18.91 22.35
N TYR A 249 12.95 -20.06 21.76
CA TYR A 249 13.86 -21.10 21.30
C TYR A 249 13.63 -21.42 19.82
N PRO A 250 13.78 -20.44 18.91
CA PRO A 250 13.57 -20.67 17.49
C PRO A 250 14.63 -21.64 16.93
N ASP A 251 14.28 -22.34 15.86
CA ASP A 251 15.20 -23.17 15.08
C ASP A 251 16.36 -22.35 14.48
N ARG A 252 16.11 -21.08 14.14
CA ARG A 252 17.11 -20.15 13.60
C ARG A 252 16.71 -18.69 13.77
N ASN A 253 17.62 -17.78 13.43
CA ASN A 253 17.33 -16.35 13.33
C ASN A 253 16.60 -16.01 12.03
N TYR A 254 15.49 -15.28 12.15
CA TYR A 254 14.65 -14.82 11.05
C TYR A 254 14.90 -13.33 10.76
N TYR A 255 15.34 -13.01 9.55
CA TYR A 255 15.45 -11.61 9.12
C TYR A 255 14.12 -11.13 8.53
N LYS A 256 13.47 -10.14 9.16
CA LYS A 256 12.20 -9.57 8.68
C LYS A 256 12.39 -8.16 8.10
N PRO A 257 11.63 -7.76 7.06
CA PRO A 257 11.63 -6.38 6.59
C PRO A 257 11.00 -5.47 7.65
N ILE A 258 11.43 -4.21 7.69
CA ILE A 258 11.16 -3.28 8.81
C ILE A 258 9.65 -3.09 9.06
N ASP A 259 8.84 -3.07 8.01
CA ASP A 259 7.38 -2.93 8.08
C ASP A 259 6.64 -4.20 8.48
N LYS A 260 7.31 -5.35 8.50
CA LYS A 260 6.78 -6.66 8.91
C LYS A 260 7.31 -7.16 10.24
N LYS A 261 8.25 -6.43 10.82
CA LYS A 261 8.74 -6.70 12.17
C LYS A 261 7.63 -6.59 13.21
N THR A 262 7.78 -7.33 14.30
CA THR A 262 6.87 -7.38 15.44
C THR A 262 6.65 -5.99 16.02
N ASN A 263 5.39 -5.63 16.28
CA ASN A 263 5.04 -4.34 16.87
C ASN A 263 5.06 -4.45 18.39
N LEU A 264 5.74 -3.52 19.05
CA LEU A 264 5.78 -3.37 20.49
C LEU A 264 5.12 -2.07 20.91
N VAL A 265 4.43 -2.10 22.05
CA VAL A 265 3.84 -0.93 22.70
C VAL A 265 4.62 -0.65 23.98
N LYS A 266 5.21 0.54 24.11
CA LYS A 266 5.97 0.97 25.31
C LYS A 266 5.75 2.45 25.59
N ARG A 267 6.09 2.87 26.81
CA ARG A 267 6.16 4.28 27.18
C ARG A 267 7.52 4.87 26.77
N CYS A 268 7.52 6.03 26.12
CA CYS A 268 8.72 6.79 25.84
C CYS A 268 9.18 7.50 27.12
N VAL A 269 10.27 7.02 27.73
CA VAL A 269 10.75 7.56 29.01
C VAL A 269 11.74 8.71 28.81
N ALA A 270 12.64 8.56 27.83
CA ALA A 270 13.63 9.56 27.43
C ALA A 270 13.53 9.83 25.93
N ILE A 271 13.88 11.06 25.54
CA ILE A 271 13.96 11.50 24.13
C ILE A 271 15.40 11.86 23.76
N ALA A 272 15.64 12.08 22.46
CA ALA A 272 16.97 12.45 21.97
C ALA A 272 17.51 13.69 22.70
N GLY A 273 18.71 13.57 23.25
CA GLY A 273 19.37 14.61 24.06
C GLY A 273 19.31 14.35 25.56
N ASP A 274 18.50 13.39 26.02
CA ASP A 274 18.45 13.03 27.45
C ASP A 274 19.57 12.09 27.88
N SER A 275 20.03 12.28 29.11
CA SER A 275 20.68 11.24 29.91
C SER A 275 19.60 10.46 30.67
N LEU A 276 19.64 9.13 30.61
CA LEU A 276 18.75 8.25 31.36
C LEU A 276 19.59 7.39 32.31
N GLU A 277 19.23 7.43 33.59
CA GLU A 277 19.88 6.63 34.63
C GLU A 277 18.83 5.86 35.43
N ILE A 278 19.18 4.65 35.87
CA ILE A 278 18.33 3.86 36.76
C ILE A 278 19.13 3.62 38.04
N ARG A 279 18.67 4.19 39.16
CA ARG A 279 19.30 4.05 40.48
C ARG A 279 18.29 3.46 41.45
N ASP A 280 18.62 2.32 42.05
CA ASP A 280 17.75 1.59 42.99
C ASP A 280 16.31 1.35 42.48
N GLY A 281 16.18 1.09 41.17
CA GLY A 281 14.89 0.86 40.51
C GLY A 281 14.09 2.11 40.14
N TYR A 282 14.60 3.31 40.44
CA TYR A 282 14.02 4.58 40.02
C TYR A 282 14.69 5.12 38.76
N VAL A 283 13.89 5.71 37.87
CA VAL A 283 14.37 6.32 36.64
C VAL A 283 14.65 7.81 36.88
N TYR A 284 15.84 8.26 36.48
CA TYR A 284 16.32 9.63 36.52
C TYR A 284 16.59 10.11 35.09
N ILE A 285 16.09 11.29 34.74
CA ILE A 285 16.27 11.91 33.42
C ILE A 285 17.03 13.21 33.61
N ASN A 286 18.24 13.28 33.06
CA ASN A 286 19.16 14.43 33.17
C ASN A 286 19.64 14.73 34.61
N GLY A 287 19.85 13.69 35.42
CA GLY A 287 20.34 13.78 36.79
C GLY A 287 19.22 13.69 37.83
#